data_AF-A0A022ME24-F1
#
_entry.id   AF-A0A022ME24-F1
#
_cell.length_a   1.000
_cell.length_b   1.000
_cell.length_c   1.000
_cell.angle_alpha   90.00
_cell.angle_beta   90.00
_cell.angle_gamma   90.00
#
_symmetry.space_group_name_H-M   'P 1'
#
loop_
_entity.id
_entity.type
_entity.pdbx_description
1 polymer ?
#
loop_
_entity_poly.entity_id
_entity_poly.type
_entity_poly.pdbx_seq_one_letter_code
_entity_poly.pdbx_strand_id
1 'polypeptide(L)'
;MRSHTKYAIAVATAALTGAACTGVAQASPTAHRTASAATRAAAPSACRPANHLARVTQDQASSGHSHYRVTLTAPRGYEPCTLAGSPTDVRFSRNGGQVAVAAGRYGDQKAPVTFGPGHPVHFDIQVPGQGRGAAADEVAFTLRAPDGEIPGTSVGEGTLTVTPGTLVGPVQSGA
;
A
#
# COMPACT_ATOMS: atom_id res chain seq x y z
N MET A 1 -32.40 15.20 -10.22
CA MET A 1 -32.91 15.91 -9.03
C MET A 1 -31.72 16.22 -8.12
N ARG A 2 -31.46 17.50 -7.88
CA ARG A 2 -30.32 18.00 -7.08
C ARG A 2 -30.80 18.22 -5.65
N SER A 3 -30.31 17.44 -4.70
CA SER A 3 -30.59 17.62 -3.28
C SER A 3 -29.38 18.27 -2.61
N HIS A 4 -29.51 19.57 -2.36
CA HIS A 4 -28.50 20.37 -1.64
C HIS A 4 -28.73 20.22 -0.13
N THR A 5 -27.90 19.42 0.55
CA THR A 5 -27.91 19.33 2.02
C THR A 5 -26.96 20.37 2.60
N LYS A 6 -27.52 21.35 3.30
CA LYS A 6 -26.80 22.39 4.04
C LYS A 6 -26.42 21.84 5.42
N TYR A 7 -25.14 21.72 5.72
CA TYR A 7 -24.66 21.39 7.07
C TYR A 7 -24.29 22.67 7.81
N ALA A 8 -25.01 22.95 8.89
CA ALA A 8 -24.77 24.07 9.79
C ALA A 8 -23.63 23.72 10.76
N ILE A 9 -22.65 24.60 10.87
CA ILE A 9 -21.50 24.49 11.78
C ILE A 9 -21.90 25.13 13.11
N ALA A 10 -21.91 24.34 14.18
CA ALA A 10 -22.06 24.84 15.55
C ALA A 10 -20.67 25.15 16.13
N VAL A 11 -20.43 26.43 16.44
CA VAL A 11 -19.23 26.90 17.16
C VAL A 11 -19.59 26.97 18.64
N ALA A 12 -18.90 26.17 19.48
CA ALA A 12 -19.03 26.25 20.93
C ALA A 12 -17.81 27.00 21.50
N THR A 13 -18.05 28.23 21.96
CA THR A 13 -17.15 29.03 22.78
C THR A 13 -17.34 28.67 24.26
N ALA A 14 -16.26 28.24 24.93
CA ALA A 14 -16.23 28.10 26.38
C ALA A 14 -15.27 29.16 26.96
N ALA A 15 -15.82 30.03 27.81
CA ALA A 15 -15.13 31.12 28.49
C ALA A 15 -14.51 30.67 29.84
N LEU A 16 -13.51 31.43 30.26
CA LEU A 16 -12.71 31.29 31.49
C LEU A 16 -13.44 31.71 32.78
N THR A 17 -13.10 31.05 33.90
CA THR A 17 -12.96 31.56 35.29
C THR A 17 -12.39 30.40 36.12
N GLY A 18 -11.37 30.46 36.99
CA GLY A 18 -10.76 31.53 37.77
C GLY A 18 -10.91 31.20 39.27
N ALA A 19 -9.84 30.79 39.97
CA ALA A 19 -9.68 30.94 41.43
C ALA A 19 -8.28 30.48 41.90
N ALA A 20 -7.55 31.39 42.56
CA ALA A 20 -6.34 31.13 43.35
C ALA A 20 -6.71 31.17 44.84
N CYS A 21 -6.05 30.36 45.68
CA CYS A 21 -5.59 30.72 47.04
C CYS A 21 -4.79 29.57 47.71
N THR A 22 -3.51 29.86 47.94
CA THR A 22 -2.53 29.46 48.97
C THR A 22 -2.82 28.35 50.01
N GLY A 23 -1.88 27.41 50.11
CA GLY A 23 -1.60 26.59 51.31
C GLY A 23 -0.23 25.92 51.19
N VAL A 24 0.72 26.26 52.08
CA VAL A 24 2.12 25.83 52.07
C VAL A 24 2.32 24.42 52.65
N ALA A 25 3.04 23.56 51.92
CA ALA A 25 3.83 22.47 52.49
C ALA A 25 4.99 22.14 51.53
N GLN A 26 6.22 22.47 51.95
CA GLN A 26 7.44 22.07 51.28
C GLN A 26 7.69 20.57 51.52
N ALA A 27 7.79 19.80 50.45
CA ALA A 27 8.49 18.52 50.44
C ALA A 27 9.17 18.36 49.08
N SER A 28 10.49 18.61 49.04
CA SER A 28 11.35 18.10 47.97
C SER A 28 11.65 16.64 48.29
N PRO A 29 11.33 15.72 47.38
CA PRO A 29 12.38 14.89 46.85
C PRO A 29 12.30 14.80 45.33
N THR A 30 13.47 14.97 44.73
CA THR A 30 13.90 14.35 43.48
C THR A 30 12.98 14.54 42.28
N ALA A 31 13.46 15.39 41.36
CA ALA A 31 13.04 15.39 39.97
C ALA A 31 13.11 13.96 39.37
N HIS A 32 12.04 13.19 39.47
CA HIS A 32 11.71 12.25 38.41
C HIS A 32 11.16 13.10 37.27
N ARG A 33 12.07 13.61 36.44
CA ARG A 33 11.79 13.66 35.01
C ARG A 33 11.54 12.20 34.59
N THR A 34 10.34 11.70 34.83
CA THR A 34 9.71 10.94 33.76
C THR A 34 9.43 11.99 32.70
N ALA A 35 10.46 12.26 31.89
CA ALA A 35 10.19 12.56 30.50
C ALA A 35 9.24 11.44 30.09
N SER A 36 7.95 11.78 29.99
CA SER A 36 7.05 10.99 29.18
C SER A 36 7.76 10.97 27.85
N ALA A 37 8.49 9.88 27.59
CA ALA A 37 8.90 9.54 26.26
C ALA A 37 7.56 9.55 25.55
N ALA A 38 7.31 10.64 24.81
CA ALA A 38 6.17 10.72 23.93
C ALA A 38 6.21 9.38 23.21
N THR A 39 5.25 8.51 23.51
CA THR A 39 5.13 7.23 22.83
C THR A 39 4.99 7.64 21.40
N ARG A 40 6.09 7.62 20.65
CA ARG A 40 6.11 7.95 19.25
C ARG A 40 5.14 6.94 18.68
N ALA A 41 3.94 7.38 18.30
CA ALA A 41 2.92 6.49 17.81
C ALA A 41 3.61 5.61 16.76
N ALA A 42 3.52 4.29 16.93
CA ALA A 42 4.21 3.36 16.05
C ALA A 42 3.86 3.74 14.60
N ALA A 43 4.88 3.89 13.75
CA ALA A 43 4.62 4.33 12.38
C ALA A 43 3.73 3.29 11.68
N PRO A 44 2.83 3.72 10.78
CA PRO A 44 1.93 2.81 10.12
C PRO A 44 2.70 1.90 9.14
N SER A 45 2.22 0.68 8.95
CA SER A 45 2.86 -0.31 8.07
C SER A 45 2.87 0.14 6.61
N ALA A 46 4.01 -0.04 5.93
CA ALA A 46 4.19 0.20 4.50
C ALA A 46 3.27 -0.68 3.62
N CYS A 47 2.87 -1.86 4.11
CA CYS A 47 2.04 -2.81 3.35
C CYS A 47 0.59 -2.36 3.18
N ARG A 48 0.13 -1.33 3.90
CA ARG A 48 -1.21 -0.79 3.69
C ARG A 48 -1.28 -0.09 2.34
N PRO A 49 -2.35 -0.27 1.54
CA PRO A 49 -2.45 0.32 0.20
C PRO A 49 -2.16 1.83 0.13
N ALA A 50 -2.63 2.61 1.12
CA ALA A 50 -2.42 4.05 1.16
C ALA A 50 -0.97 4.48 1.50
N ASN A 51 -0.10 3.54 1.88
CA ASN A 51 1.22 3.81 2.43
C ASN A 51 2.36 3.44 1.46
N HIS A 52 2.03 3.05 0.24
CA HIS A 52 2.99 2.78 -0.82
C HIS A 52 2.47 3.24 -2.18
N LEU A 53 3.39 3.32 -3.12
CA LEU A 53 3.11 3.55 -4.53
C LEU A 53 3.48 2.29 -5.30
N ALA A 54 2.67 1.89 -6.25
CA ALA A 54 2.99 0.84 -7.21
C ALA A 54 3.02 1.42 -8.62
N ARG A 55 4.03 1.06 -9.40
CA ARG A 55 4.19 1.50 -10.80
C ARG A 55 4.39 0.31 -11.70
N VAL A 56 3.68 0.31 -12.82
CA VAL A 56 3.82 -0.68 -13.88
C VAL A 56 4.78 -0.14 -14.93
N THR A 57 5.81 -0.92 -15.24
CA THR A 57 6.75 -0.64 -16.33
C THR A 57 6.89 -1.86 -17.21
N GLN A 58 7.03 -1.66 -18.51
CA GLN A 58 7.37 -2.76 -19.41
C GLN A 58 8.84 -3.17 -19.22
N ASP A 59 9.07 -4.48 -19.15
CA ASP A 59 10.40 -5.09 -19.09
C ASP A 59 10.76 -5.75 -20.45
N GLN A 60 11.95 -6.32 -20.55
CA GLN A 60 12.43 -7.03 -21.73
C GLN A 60 11.51 -8.20 -22.06
N ALA A 61 10.97 -8.19 -23.27
CA ALA A 61 10.18 -9.31 -23.79
C ALA A 61 11.05 -10.57 -23.93
N SER A 62 10.46 -11.74 -23.73
CA SER A 62 11.09 -13.03 -24.05
C SER A 62 10.36 -13.70 -25.21
N SER A 63 10.93 -14.77 -25.76
CA SER A 63 10.27 -15.54 -26.81
C SER A 63 8.89 -16.02 -26.35
N GLY A 64 7.84 -15.43 -26.92
CA GLY A 64 6.45 -15.79 -26.61
C GLY A 64 5.79 -14.99 -25.48
N HIS A 65 6.47 -14.06 -24.81
CA HIS A 65 5.89 -13.27 -23.73
C HIS A 65 6.33 -11.80 -23.74
N SER A 66 5.37 -10.92 -23.49
CA SER A 66 5.66 -9.58 -22.98
C SER A 66 5.76 -9.62 -21.47
N HIS A 67 6.71 -8.89 -20.90
CA HIS A 67 6.93 -8.82 -19.47
C HIS A 67 6.65 -7.40 -18.97
N TYR A 68 5.97 -7.32 -17.85
CA TYR A 68 5.78 -6.07 -17.12
C TYR A 68 6.22 -6.29 -15.68
N ARG A 69 6.79 -5.26 -15.09
CA ARG A 69 7.15 -5.22 -13.67
C ARG A 69 6.24 -4.25 -12.95
N VAL A 70 5.72 -4.67 -11.81
CA VAL A 70 5.04 -3.81 -10.85
C VAL A 70 5.98 -3.56 -9.68
N THR A 71 6.54 -2.36 -9.61
CA THR A 71 7.47 -1.97 -8.54
C THR A 71 6.73 -1.21 -7.45
N LEU A 72 6.85 -1.69 -6.20
CA LEU A 72 6.29 -1.08 -5.01
C LEU A 72 7.37 -0.31 -4.26
N THR A 73 7.03 0.92 -3.85
CA THR A 73 7.92 1.79 -3.06
C THR A 73 7.15 2.40 -1.90
N ALA A 74 7.77 2.44 -0.72
CA ALA A 74 7.21 3.09 0.45
C ALA A 74 7.99 4.39 0.76
N PRO A 75 7.30 5.53 0.96
CA PRO A 75 7.93 6.75 1.46
C PRO A 75 8.54 6.56 2.85
N ARG A 76 9.41 7.47 3.27
CA ARG A 76 9.90 7.51 4.66
C ARG A 76 8.76 7.77 5.64
N GLY A 77 8.90 7.28 6.88
CA GLY A 77 7.91 7.48 7.94
C GLY A 77 6.89 6.33 8.06
N TYR A 78 7.03 5.27 7.26
CA TYR A 78 6.28 4.02 7.40
C TYR A 78 7.17 2.91 7.98
N GLU A 79 6.59 2.02 8.77
CA GLU A 79 7.29 0.84 9.27
C GLU A 79 7.38 -0.23 8.16
N PRO A 80 8.55 -0.89 8.01
CA PRO A 80 8.69 -2.04 7.13
C PRO A 80 7.72 -3.17 7.50
N CYS A 81 7.44 -4.03 6.53
CA CYS A 81 6.60 -5.21 6.67
C CYS A 81 7.14 -6.36 5.83
N THR A 82 6.68 -7.56 6.10
CA THR A 82 7.09 -8.76 5.37
C THR A 82 6.01 -9.18 4.38
N LEU A 83 6.41 -9.42 3.13
CA LEU A 83 5.54 -9.89 2.07
C LEU A 83 5.90 -11.33 1.68
N ALA A 84 4.88 -12.13 1.37
CA ALA A 84 5.05 -13.50 0.96
C ALA A 84 4.17 -13.94 -0.22
N GLY A 85 4.71 -14.72 -1.14
CA GLY A 85 4.00 -15.26 -2.30
C GLY A 85 3.66 -14.24 -3.39
N SER A 86 2.78 -14.63 -4.31
CA SER A 86 2.25 -13.77 -5.37
C SER A 86 1.02 -12.99 -4.90
N PRO A 87 0.80 -11.76 -5.40
CA PRO A 87 -0.43 -11.02 -5.15
C PRO A 87 -1.70 -11.79 -5.53
N THR A 88 -2.79 -11.48 -4.85
CA THR A 88 -4.11 -12.07 -5.06
C THR A 88 -5.09 -11.04 -5.63
N ASP A 89 -6.28 -11.49 -6.01
CA ASP A 89 -7.36 -10.63 -6.53
C ASP A 89 -6.94 -9.65 -7.61
N VAL A 90 -6.05 -10.10 -8.50
CA VAL A 90 -5.50 -9.26 -9.56
C VAL A 90 -6.58 -8.91 -10.58
N ARG A 91 -6.80 -7.62 -10.80
CA ARG A 91 -7.75 -7.06 -11.76
C ARG A 91 -7.06 -5.97 -12.58
N PHE A 92 -7.42 -5.88 -13.85
CA PHE A 92 -6.90 -4.85 -14.75
C PHE A 92 -8.01 -3.85 -15.09
N SER A 93 -7.67 -2.58 -15.16
CA SER A 93 -8.57 -1.51 -15.62
C SER A 93 -7.95 -0.67 -16.72
N ARG A 94 -8.82 -0.01 -17.48
CA ARG A 94 -8.48 1.02 -18.45
C ARG A 94 -9.44 2.19 -18.29
N ASN A 95 -8.93 3.39 -18.03
CA ASN A 95 -9.74 4.60 -17.81
C ASN A 95 -10.89 4.38 -16.79
N GLY A 96 -10.62 3.66 -15.70
CA GLY A 96 -11.60 3.32 -14.66
C GLY A 96 -12.59 2.19 -15.01
N GLY A 97 -12.54 1.63 -16.22
CA GLY A 97 -13.33 0.47 -16.63
C GLY A 97 -12.56 -0.84 -16.48
N GLN A 98 -13.17 -1.88 -15.91
CA GLN A 98 -12.50 -3.17 -15.75
C GLN A 98 -12.30 -3.87 -17.11
N VAL A 99 -11.10 -4.40 -17.31
CA VAL A 99 -10.74 -5.27 -18.44
C VAL A 99 -11.08 -6.72 -18.10
N ALA A 100 -11.78 -7.42 -18.99
CA ALA A 100 -12.24 -8.79 -18.80
C ALA A 100 -11.14 -9.85 -19.03
N VAL A 101 -10.00 -9.69 -18.36
CA VAL A 101 -8.89 -10.66 -18.35
C VAL A 101 -8.62 -11.08 -16.91
N ALA A 102 -8.66 -12.39 -16.67
CA ALA A 102 -8.24 -12.97 -15.40
C ALA A 102 -6.74 -13.27 -15.44
N ALA A 103 -6.05 -12.98 -14.33
CA ALA A 103 -4.66 -13.37 -14.16
C ALA A 103 -4.55 -14.69 -13.41
N GLY A 104 -3.71 -15.59 -13.92
CA GLY A 104 -3.22 -16.73 -13.16
C GLY A 104 -2.02 -16.35 -12.29
N ARG A 105 -1.46 -17.34 -11.60
CA ARG A 105 -0.23 -17.20 -10.83
C ARG A 105 0.82 -18.15 -11.38
N TYR A 106 2.07 -17.76 -11.28
CA TYR A 106 3.20 -18.65 -11.55
C TYR A 106 4.27 -18.49 -10.48
N GLY A 107 5.12 -19.51 -10.40
CA GLY A 107 6.25 -19.53 -9.50
C GLY A 107 5.85 -19.62 -8.03
N ASP A 108 6.82 -20.03 -7.24
CA ASP A 108 6.71 -20.05 -5.78
C ASP A 108 7.77 -19.10 -5.21
N GLN A 109 7.37 -18.32 -4.21
CA GLN A 109 8.33 -17.49 -3.51
C GLN A 109 9.18 -18.39 -2.59
N LYS A 110 10.50 -18.30 -2.72
CA LYS A 110 11.42 -19.11 -1.91
C LYS A 110 11.57 -18.63 -0.47
N ALA A 111 11.46 -17.32 -0.25
CA ALA A 111 11.58 -16.71 1.06
C ALA A 111 10.76 -15.42 1.11
N PRO A 112 10.13 -15.09 2.25
CA PRO A 112 9.49 -13.80 2.44
C PRO A 112 10.48 -12.64 2.26
N VAL A 113 9.98 -11.49 1.81
CA VAL A 113 10.79 -10.29 1.56
C VAL A 113 10.36 -9.13 2.43
N THR A 114 11.32 -8.32 2.85
CA THR A 114 11.05 -7.07 3.57
C THR A 114 10.72 -5.97 2.58
N PHE A 115 9.55 -5.35 2.75
CA PHE A 115 9.11 -4.17 2.03
C PHE A 115 9.02 -2.98 2.97
N GLY A 116 9.53 -1.83 2.55
CA GLY A 116 9.48 -0.62 3.36
C GLY A 116 10.34 0.51 2.79
N PRO A 117 10.52 1.59 3.56
CA PRO A 117 11.35 2.71 3.13
C PRO A 117 12.77 2.25 2.79
N GLY A 118 13.25 2.54 1.58
CA GLY A 118 14.58 2.11 1.11
C GLY A 118 14.67 0.63 0.72
N HIS A 119 13.58 -0.13 0.84
CA HIS A 119 13.49 -1.55 0.46
C HIS A 119 12.34 -1.74 -0.53
N PRO A 120 12.53 -1.32 -1.80
CA PRO A 120 11.54 -1.58 -2.83
C PRO A 120 11.41 -3.08 -3.07
N VAL A 121 10.23 -3.47 -3.51
CA VAL A 121 9.92 -4.83 -3.96
C VAL A 121 9.22 -4.75 -5.29
N HIS A 122 9.17 -5.86 -6.02
CA HIS A 122 8.43 -5.95 -7.26
C HIS A 122 7.78 -7.31 -7.43
N PHE A 123 6.82 -7.40 -8.34
CA PHE A 123 6.40 -8.66 -8.93
C PHE A 123 6.26 -8.48 -10.44
N ASP A 124 6.47 -9.56 -11.18
CA ASP A 124 6.39 -9.53 -12.63
C ASP A 124 5.05 -10.10 -13.13
N ILE A 125 4.61 -9.57 -14.25
CA ILE A 125 3.42 -9.97 -15.00
C ILE A 125 3.90 -10.48 -16.36
N GLN A 126 3.62 -11.75 -16.64
CA GLN A 126 3.92 -12.37 -17.92
C GLN A 126 2.66 -12.42 -18.77
N VAL A 127 2.74 -11.87 -19.97
CA VAL A 127 1.61 -11.79 -20.91
C VAL A 127 1.97 -12.60 -22.15
N PRO A 128 1.23 -13.67 -22.47
CA PRO A 128 1.43 -14.40 -23.72
C PRO A 128 1.39 -13.48 -24.94
N GLY A 129 2.39 -13.60 -25.81
CA GLY A 129 2.56 -12.79 -27.01
C GLY A 129 1.61 -13.13 -28.15
N GLN A 130 0.81 -14.20 -28.02
CA GLN A 130 -0.20 -14.57 -28.99
C GLN A 130 -1.52 -13.82 -28.81
N GLY A 131 -2.11 -13.39 -29.93
CA GLY A 131 -3.46 -12.82 -29.99
C GLY A 131 -3.53 -11.29 -29.87
N ARG A 132 -4.75 -10.75 -29.98
CA ARG A 132 -5.01 -9.33 -29.72
C ARG A 132 -5.15 -9.12 -28.22
N GLY A 133 -4.19 -8.41 -27.62
CA GLY A 133 -4.25 -8.02 -26.22
C GLY A 133 -5.22 -6.86 -25.96
N ALA A 134 -5.75 -6.81 -24.75
CA ALA A 134 -6.51 -5.70 -24.24
C ALA A 134 -5.58 -4.72 -23.52
N ALA A 135 -5.66 -3.44 -23.88
CA ALA A 135 -4.91 -2.40 -23.17
C ALA A 135 -5.49 -2.18 -21.76
N ALA A 136 -4.60 -1.93 -20.82
CA ALA A 136 -4.90 -1.50 -19.45
C ALA A 136 -3.92 -0.38 -19.05
N ASP A 137 -4.30 0.42 -18.06
CA ASP A 137 -3.47 1.47 -17.46
C ASP A 137 -3.31 1.32 -15.94
N GLU A 138 -4.00 0.33 -15.36
CA GLU A 138 -4.03 0.06 -13.93
C GLU A 138 -4.08 -1.45 -13.67
N VAL A 139 -3.43 -1.86 -12.58
CA VAL A 139 -3.53 -3.19 -11.99
C VAL A 139 -3.89 -3.06 -10.50
N ALA A 140 -5.05 -3.56 -10.12
CA ALA A 140 -5.48 -3.68 -8.74
C ALA A 140 -5.09 -5.07 -8.20
N PHE A 141 -4.59 -5.15 -6.97
CA PHE A 141 -4.15 -6.41 -6.37
C PHE A 141 -4.17 -6.37 -4.84
N THR A 142 -4.21 -7.54 -4.22
CA THR A 142 -4.10 -7.71 -2.77
C THR A 142 -2.75 -8.33 -2.43
N LEU A 143 -2.04 -7.70 -1.51
CA LEU A 143 -0.75 -8.17 -1.03
C LEU A 143 -0.93 -9.30 -0.02
N ARG A 144 0.13 -10.09 0.15
CA ARG A 144 0.16 -11.20 1.10
C ARG A 144 1.33 -11.06 2.05
N ALA A 145 1.09 -11.37 3.31
CA ALA A 145 2.06 -11.60 4.36
C ALA A 145 2.24 -13.13 4.57
N PRO A 146 3.26 -13.56 5.32
CA PRO A 146 3.47 -14.98 5.62
C PRO A 146 2.26 -15.67 6.28
N ASP A 147 1.45 -14.92 7.03
CA ASP A 147 0.28 -15.37 7.76
C ASP A 147 -1.04 -15.26 6.97
N GLY A 148 -1.04 -14.65 5.78
CA GLY A 148 -2.24 -14.55 4.96
C GLY A 148 -2.30 -13.33 4.04
N GLU A 149 -3.50 -12.98 3.59
CA GLU A 149 -3.74 -11.77 2.82
C GLU A 149 -3.71 -10.53 3.71
N ILE A 150 -3.12 -9.45 3.20
CA ILE A 150 -3.11 -8.14 3.84
C ILE A 150 -4.37 -7.41 3.39
N PRO A 151 -5.28 -7.04 4.30
CA PRO A 151 -6.53 -6.41 3.90
C PRO A 151 -6.34 -5.13 3.10
N GLY A 152 -7.12 -5.03 2.02
CA GLY A 152 -7.15 -3.88 1.13
C GLY A 152 -6.68 -4.20 -0.29
N THR A 153 -6.85 -3.20 -1.15
CA THR A 153 -6.50 -3.29 -2.56
C THR A 153 -5.48 -2.21 -2.87
N SER A 154 -4.29 -2.65 -3.29
CA SER A 154 -3.26 -1.79 -3.85
C SER A 154 -3.51 -1.58 -5.34
N VAL A 155 -3.08 -0.44 -5.86
CA VAL A 155 -3.23 -0.10 -7.29
C VAL A 155 -1.87 0.29 -7.83
N GLY A 156 -1.45 -0.40 -8.90
CA GLY A 156 -0.29 -0.06 -9.70
C GLY A 156 -0.72 0.63 -10.98
N GLU A 157 -0.10 1.77 -11.28
CA GLU A 157 -0.41 2.56 -12.48
C GLU A 157 0.69 2.41 -13.54
N GLY A 158 0.28 2.30 -14.80
CA GLY A 158 1.16 2.32 -15.96
C GLY A 158 0.58 1.52 -17.12
N THR A 159 1.04 1.81 -18.32
CA THR A 159 0.52 1.17 -19.54
C THR A 159 0.94 -0.30 -19.59
N LEU A 160 -0.03 -1.18 -19.79
CA LEU A 160 0.21 -2.58 -20.07
C LEU A 160 -0.81 -3.14 -21.06
N THR A 161 -0.47 -4.27 -21.66
CA THR A 161 -1.37 -5.05 -22.50
C THR A 161 -1.53 -6.41 -21.86
N VAL A 162 -2.77 -6.90 -21.75
CA VAL A 162 -3.09 -8.17 -21.10
C VAL A 162 -3.88 -9.08 -22.05
N THR A 163 -3.63 -10.39 -21.95
CA THR A 163 -4.31 -11.43 -22.75
C THR A 163 -4.78 -12.58 -21.85
N PRO A 164 -5.75 -13.39 -22.28
CA PRO A 164 -6.04 -14.66 -21.61
C PRO A 164 -4.74 -15.49 -21.43
N GLY A 165 -4.52 -15.97 -20.21
CA GLY A 165 -3.26 -16.65 -19.86
C GLY A 165 -2.18 -15.70 -19.32
N THR A 166 -2.50 -14.44 -19.01
CA THR A 166 -1.63 -13.55 -18.23
C THR A 166 -1.36 -14.18 -16.86
N LEU A 167 -0.10 -14.18 -16.41
CA LEU A 167 0.33 -14.78 -15.15
C LEU A 167 1.08 -13.77 -14.28
N VAL A 168 0.90 -13.86 -12.95
CA VAL A 168 1.53 -12.98 -11.97
C VAL A 168 2.49 -13.78 -11.07
N GLY A 169 3.71 -13.28 -10.94
CA GLY A 169 4.80 -13.91 -10.18
C GLY A 169 4.78 -13.57 -8.69
N PRO A 170 5.64 -14.23 -7.89
CA PRO A 170 5.82 -13.89 -6.50
C PRO A 170 6.47 -12.52 -6.32
N VAL A 171 6.22 -11.89 -5.17
CA VAL A 171 6.91 -10.66 -4.79
C VAL A 171 8.39 -10.95 -4.49
N GLN A 172 9.28 -10.15 -5.04
CA GLN A 172 10.73 -10.24 -4.92
C GLN A 172 11.31 -8.91 -4.42
N SER A 173 12.50 -8.96 -3.81
CA SER A 173 13.21 -7.76 -3.40
C SER A 173 13.82 -7.03 -4.58
N GLY A 174 13.89 -5.70 -4.49
CA GLY A 174 14.47 -4.83 -5.52
C GLY A 174 13.43 -4.11 -6.36
N ALA A 175 13.91 -3.22 -7.23
CA ALA A 175 13.13 -2.46 -8.20
C ALA A 175 13.43 -2.94 -9.63
#